data_AF-A0A840QHP5-F1
#
_entry.id   AF-A0A840QHP5-F1
#
_cell.length_a   1.000
_cell.length_b   1.000
_cell.length_c   1.000
_cell.angle_alpha   90.00
_cell.angle_beta   90.00
_cell.angle_gamma   90.00
#
_symmetry.space_group_name_H-M   'P 1'
#
loop_
_entity.id
_entity.type
_entity.pdbx_description
1 polymer ?
#
loop_
_entity_poly.entity_id
_entity_poly.type
_entity_poly.pdbx_seq_one_letter_code
_entity_poly.pdbx_strand_id
1 'polypeptide(L)'
;MGGELRGGFALPGVSGVIMSDLRRRAAERREAAGGVLAELGIFERWAPHGRPCLVGSVALDLVEEPDIDVEVYCPVPRVAAGFEVVSGLAGLPGVRRVKFTNALDLPDAGLYFQVQYERAGLTWKVDMWVLGEQHPGPRGCDLVAPLRAALTDESRDRVLAVKEAAYARGAALGGIWVYRAVLEAGVCDYAQFRDWVADMPTGELTFWRP
;
A
#
# COMPACT_ATOMS: atom_id res chain seq x y z
N MET A 1 11.19 -43.77 -32.04
CA MET A 1 12.17 -42.65 -32.00
C MET A 1 11.52 -41.49 -32.74
N GLY A 2 11.08 -40.39 -32.15
CA GLY A 2 11.27 -39.85 -30.81
C GLY A 2 11.24 -38.33 -30.96
N GLY A 3 10.29 -37.69 -30.27
CA GLY A 3 10.39 -36.28 -29.88
C GLY A 3 9.78 -35.25 -30.83
N GLU A 4 8.47 -35.04 -30.71
CA GLU A 4 7.88 -33.71 -30.85
C GLU A 4 8.32 -32.80 -29.68
N LEU A 5 8.06 -31.50 -29.86
CA LEU A 5 7.92 -30.42 -28.86
C LEU A 5 9.19 -29.67 -28.43
N ARG A 6 9.33 -28.45 -28.97
CA ARG A 6 9.41 -27.23 -28.14
C ARG A 6 8.53 -26.15 -28.75
N GLY A 7 7.22 -26.29 -28.56
CA GLY A 7 6.30 -25.15 -28.63
C GLY A 7 6.62 -24.19 -27.50
N GLY A 8 6.75 -22.91 -27.84
CA GLY A 8 6.91 -21.84 -26.87
C GLY A 8 5.73 -21.83 -25.91
N PHE A 9 6.03 -21.86 -24.61
CA PHE A 9 5.06 -21.56 -23.57
C PHE A 9 4.77 -20.05 -23.65
N ALA A 10 3.84 -19.66 -24.51
CA ALA A 10 3.17 -18.38 -24.35
C ALA A 10 2.32 -18.53 -23.09
N LEU A 11 2.74 -17.84 -22.02
CA LEU A 11 1.88 -17.61 -20.87
C LEU A 11 0.52 -17.09 -21.38
N PRO A 12 -0.62 -17.47 -20.78
CA PRO A 12 -1.88 -16.77 -21.01
C PRO A 12 -1.75 -15.39 -20.36
N GLY A 13 -0.99 -14.53 -21.02
CA GLY A 13 -0.49 -13.28 -20.53
C GLY A 13 -1.43 -12.16 -20.95
N VAL A 14 -1.79 -11.34 -19.99
CA VAL A 14 -2.28 -9.98 -20.21
C VAL A 14 -1.54 -9.36 -21.41
N SER A 15 -2.26 -9.02 -22.49
CA SER A 15 -1.64 -8.49 -23.72
C SER A 15 -0.65 -7.37 -23.39
N GLY A 16 0.48 -7.29 -24.12
CA GLY A 16 1.52 -6.28 -23.86
C GLY A 16 0.99 -4.83 -23.87
N VAL A 17 -0.08 -4.56 -24.64
CA VAL A 17 -0.79 -3.28 -24.63
C VAL A 17 -1.49 -3.03 -23.29
N ILE A 18 -2.17 -4.04 -22.74
CA ILE A 18 -2.85 -3.93 -21.45
C ILE A 18 -1.81 -3.71 -20.33
N MET A 19 -0.66 -4.38 -20.39
CA MET A 19 0.38 -4.20 -19.35
C MET A 19 1.00 -2.79 -19.39
N SER A 20 1.26 -2.27 -20.58
CA SER A 20 1.74 -0.89 -20.74
C SER A 20 0.75 0.13 -20.17
N ASP A 21 -0.56 -0.15 -20.27
CA ASP A 21 -1.60 0.67 -19.67
C ASP A 21 -1.60 0.59 -18.13
N LEU A 22 -1.43 -0.61 -17.54
CA LEU A 22 -1.37 -0.76 -16.08
C LEU A 22 -0.24 0.06 -15.47
N ARG A 23 0.98 -0.04 -16.03
CA ARG A 23 2.14 0.73 -15.56
C ARG A 23 1.91 2.23 -15.67
N ARG A 24 1.35 2.68 -16.79
CA ARG A 24 1.03 4.10 -17.01
C ARG A 24 0.05 4.60 -15.95
N ARG A 25 -1.05 3.88 -15.72
CA ARG A 25 -2.05 4.25 -14.71
C ARG A 25 -1.46 4.26 -13.30
N ALA A 26 -0.59 3.30 -12.96
CA ALA A 26 0.11 3.29 -11.68
C ALA A 26 1.03 4.51 -11.51
N ALA A 27 1.77 4.89 -12.56
CA ALA A 27 2.63 6.08 -12.54
C ALA A 27 1.83 7.38 -12.38
N GLU A 28 0.74 7.55 -13.13
CA GLU A 28 -0.15 8.72 -13.02
C GLU A 28 -0.76 8.83 -11.62
N ARG A 29 -1.21 7.73 -11.04
CA ARG A 29 -1.74 7.72 -9.67
C ARG A 29 -0.64 7.99 -8.64
N ARG A 30 0.57 7.48 -8.86
CA ARG A 30 1.72 7.76 -7.99
C ARG A 30 2.09 9.25 -8.01
N GLU A 31 2.02 9.90 -9.15
CA GLU A 31 2.19 11.35 -9.27
C GLU A 31 1.06 12.09 -8.54
N ALA A 32 -0.18 11.67 -8.75
CA ALA A 32 -1.34 12.27 -8.08
C ALA A 32 -1.27 12.13 -6.55
N ALA A 33 -0.81 10.99 -6.03
CA ALA A 33 -0.56 10.78 -4.60
C ALA A 33 0.51 11.74 -4.06
N GLY A 34 1.56 12.01 -4.85
CA GLY A 34 2.57 13.03 -4.52
C GLY A 34 1.96 14.43 -4.38
N GLY A 35 1.05 14.79 -5.29
CA GLY A 35 0.28 16.04 -5.19
C GLY A 35 -0.57 16.12 -3.92
N VAL A 36 -1.28 15.05 -3.55
CA VAL A 36 -2.06 14.98 -2.31
C VAL A 36 -1.17 15.17 -1.07
N LEU A 37 -0.04 14.46 -1.01
CA LEU A 37 0.91 14.56 0.10
C LEU A 37 1.45 15.98 0.27
N ALA A 38 1.78 16.65 -0.85
CA ALA A 38 2.28 18.02 -0.86
C ALA A 38 1.20 19.05 -0.49
N GLU A 39 -0.01 18.94 -1.05
CA GLU A 39 -1.13 19.86 -0.78
C GLU A 39 -1.60 19.77 0.68
N LEU A 40 -1.61 18.57 1.25
CA LEU A 40 -1.93 18.36 2.67
C LEU A 40 -0.76 18.67 3.61
N GLY A 41 0.48 18.69 3.10
CA GLY A 41 1.71 18.88 3.89
C GLY A 41 1.90 17.78 4.93
N ILE A 42 1.64 16.51 4.56
CA ILE A 42 1.60 15.38 5.51
C ILE A 42 2.95 15.22 6.22
N PHE A 43 4.06 15.23 5.48
CA PHE A 43 5.39 15.03 6.06
C PHE A 43 5.78 16.19 6.97
N GLU A 44 5.53 17.42 6.55
CA GLU A 44 5.85 18.63 7.29
C GLU A 44 5.06 18.73 8.60
N ARG A 45 3.78 18.34 8.58
CA ARG A 45 2.93 18.36 9.78
C ARG A 45 3.32 17.28 10.78
N TRP A 46 3.78 16.11 10.33
CA TRP A 46 4.19 15.03 11.22
C TRP A 46 5.62 15.15 11.72
N ALA A 47 6.51 15.84 11.01
CA ALA A 47 7.92 15.97 11.36
C ALA A 47 8.19 16.45 12.81
N PRO A 48 7.41 17.39 13.40
CA PRO A 48 7.58 17.78 14.81
C PRO A 48 7.22 16.69 15.83
N HIS A 49 6.46 15.68 15.42
CA HIS A 49 5.92 14.65 16.32
C HIS A 49 6.56 13.27 16.11
N GLY A 50 7.36 13.11 15.06
CA GLY A 50 8.08 11.88 14.75
C GLY A 50 8.68 11.92 13.36
N ARG A 51 9.22 10.78 12.93
CA ARG A 51 9.77 10.58 11.59
C ARG A 51 8.72 9.91 10.70
N PRO A 52 8.05 10.66 9.81
CA PRO A 52 7.15 10.08 8.81
C PRO A 52 7.91 9.27 7.75
N CYS A 53 7.34 8.15 7.33
CA CYS A 53 7.78 7.26 6.26
C CYS A 53 6.61 7.04 5.29
N LEU A 54 6.84 7.22 3.99
CA LEU A 54 5.92 6.73 2.98
C LEU A 54 6.04 5.19 2.90
N VAL A 55 4.92 4.47 2.97
CA VAL A 55 4.90 3.01 2.87
C VAL A 55 3.85 2.56 1.85
N GLY A 56 3.61 1.25 1.78
CA GLY A 56 2.57 0.67 0.95
C GLY A 56 2.76 0.91 -0.55
N SER A 57 1.64 0.96 -1.26
CA SER A 57 1.58 0.96 -2.74
C SER A 57 2.29 2.16 -3.37
N VAL A 58 2.13 3.33 -2.77
CA VAL A 58 2.75 4.58 -3.23
C VAL A 58 4.27 4.53 -3.06
N ALA A 59 4.75 3.98 -1.94
CA ALA A 59 6.19 3.79 -1.71
C ALA A 59 6.83 2.76 -2.64
N LEU A 60 6.05 1.94 -3.33
CA LEU A 60 6.53 0.85 -4.20
C LEU A 60 6.25 1.06 -5.69
N ASP A 61 5.61 2.17 -6.06
CA ASP A 61 5.17 2.50 -7.43
C ASP A 61 4.14 1.49 -7.99
N LEU A 62 3.28 0.97 -7.11
CA LEU A 62 2.30 -0.09 -7.39
C LEU A 62 0.86 0.35 -7.05
N VAL A 63 0.50 1.58 -7.43
CA VAL A 63 -0.76 2.25 -7.03
C VAL A 63 -1.91 1.89 -7.97
N GLU A 64 -2.97 1.30 -7.42
CA GLU A 64 -4.21 0.90 -8.09
C GLU A 64 -5.41 1.76 -7.68
N GLU A 65 -5.45 2.21 -6.42
CA GLU A 65 -6.55 2.96 -5.83
C GLU A 65 -6.05 4.28 -5.20
N PRO A 66 -6.93 5.28 -4.97
CA PRO A 66 -6.54 6.56 -4.40
C PRO A 66 -6.29 6.44 -2.88
N ASP A 67 -5.24 5.72 -2.52
CA ASP A 67 -4.89 5.34 -1.15
C ASP A 67 -3.39 5.56 -0.91
N ILE A 68 -3.07 6.11 0.26
CA ILE A 68 -1.71 6.50 0.65
C ILE A 68 -1.47 6.05 2.08
N ASP A 69 -0.45 5.23 2.28
CA ASP A 69 -0.03 4.77 3.61
C ASP A 69 1.20 5.54 4.10
N VAL A 70 1.14 6.01 5.34
CA VAL A 70 2.25 6.66 6.05
C VAL A 70 2.41 6.03 7.43
N GLU A 71 3.65 5.78 7.82
CA GLU A 71 3.99 5.44 9.21
C GLU A 71 4.81 6.56 9.84
N VAL A 72 4.52 6.92 11.08
CA VAL A 72 5.21 7.97 11.83
C VAL A 72 5.83 7.35 13.06
N TYR A 73 7.16 7.37 13.13
CA TYR A 73 7.91 6.79 14.24
C TYR A 73 8.31 7.85 15.25
N CYS A 74 7.99 7.62 16.53
CA CYS A 74 8.29 8.56 17.60
C CYS A 74 8.73 7.81 18.87
N PRO A 75 9.40 8.47 19.83
CA PRO A 75 9.79 7.83 21.08
C PRO A 75 8.60 7.24 21.85
N VAL A 76 7.48 7.97 21.91
CA VAL A 76 6.23 7.54 22.55
C VAL A 76 5.03 8.10 21.77
N PRO A 77 4.14 7.24 21.23
CA PRO A 77 2.92 7.71 20.57
C PRO A 77 2.01 8.45 21.55
N ARG A 78 1.59 9.67 21.17
CA ARG A 78 0.71 10.51 21.99
C ARG A 78 -0.53 10.88 21.20
N VAL A 79 -1.70 10.55 21.76
CA VAL A 79 -3.01 10.90 21.18
C VAL A 79 -3.11 12.41 20.90
N ALA A 80 -2.68 13.24 21.86
CA ALA A 80 -2.69 14.69 21.71
C ALA A 80 -1.88 15.19 20.51
N ALA A 81 -0.71 14.60 20.24
CA ALA A 81 0.13 14.98 19.10
C ALA A 81 -0.58 14.65 17.77
N GLY A 82 -1.22 13.49 17.68
CA GLY A 82 -1.97 13.14 16.48
C GLY A 82 -3.17 14.06 16.25
N PHE A 83 -3.92 14.42 17.31
CA PHE A 83 -5.02 15.37 17.21
C PHE A 83 -4.57 16.79 16.83
N GLU A 84 -3.40 17.23 17.30
CA GLU A 84 -2.80 18.50 16.86
C GLU A 84 -2.62 18.51 15.33
N VAL A 85 -2.00 17.46 14.78
CA VAL A 85 -1.82 17.30 13.33
C VAL A 85 -3.15 17.24 12.59
N VAL A 86 -4.06 16.34 12.98
CA VAL A 86 -5.31 16.15 12.23
C VAL A 86 -6.29 17.31 12.40
N SER A 87 -6.21 18.11 13.47
CA SER A 87 -7.00 19.34 13.58
C SER A 87 -6.65 20.34 12.49
N GLY A 88 -5.35 20.48 12.19
CA GLY A 88 -4.86 21.33 11.10
C GLY A 88 -5.24 20.80 9.73
N LEU A 89 -5.33 19.47 9.56
CA LEU A 89 -5.79 18.84 8.33
C LEU A 89 -7.31 18.98 8.14
N ALA A 90 -8.10 18.80 9.20
CA ALA A 90 -9.55 18.84 9.16
C ALA A 90 -10.11 20.18 8.66
N GLY A 91 -9.37 21.28 8.88
CA GLY A 91 -9.74 22.61 8.41
C GLY A 91 -9.39 22.90 6.94
N LEU A 92 -8.66 22.02 6.25
CA LEU A 92 -8.23 22.26 4.88
C LEU A 92 -9.39 22.09 3.88
N PRO A 93 -9.52 22.99 2.88
CA PRO A 93 -10.47 22.81 1.79
C PRO A 93 -10.25 21.47 1.08
N GLY A 94 -11.33 20.72 0.85
CA GLY A 94 -11.26 19.41 0.21
C GLY A 94 -11.19 18.24 1.19
N VAL A 95 -10.78 18.46 2.44
CA VAL A 95 -10.90 17.42 3.46
C VAL A 95 -12.38 17.20 3.80
N ARG A 96 -12.80 15.94 3.87
CA ARG A 96 -14.20 15.53 4.10
C ARG A 96 -14.40 14.76 5.38
N ARG A 97 -13.38 14.00 5.79
CA ARG A 97 -13.46 13.13 6.95
C ARG A 97 -12.10 12.96 7.59
N VAL A 98 -12.09 12.89 8.91
CA VAL A 98 -10.97 12.39 9.71
C VAL A 98 -11.47 11.22 10.55
N LYS A 99 -10.68 10.15 10.65
CA LYS A 99 -10.95 9.00 11.52
C LYS A 99 -9.77 8.81 12.47
N PHE A 100 -10.06 8.38 13.70
CA PHE A 100 -9.06 8.02 14.70
C PHE A 100 -9.41 6.65 15.28
N THR A 101 -8.40 5.82 15.49
CA THR A 101 -8.48 4.58 16.27
C THR A 101 -7.32 4.56 17.26
N ASN A 102 -7.62 4.37 18.54
CA ASN A 102 -6.61 4.03 19.55
C ASN A 102 -6.42 2.52 19.57
N ALA A 103 -5.25 2.04 19.15
CA ALA A 103 -4.92 0.63 19.10
C ALA A 103 -3.64 0.32 19.91
N LEU A 104 -3.31 1.16 20.90
CA LEU A 104 -2.11 1.00 21.73
C LEU A 104 -2.13 -0.29 22.57
N ASP A 105 -3.32 -0.73 22.97
CA ASP A 105 -3.59 -1.97 23.72
C ASP A 105 -4.11 -3.11 22.84
N LEU A 106 -4.13 -2.91 21.52
CA LEU A 106 -4.50 -3.90 20.51
C LEU A 106 -3.24 -4.45 19.83
N PRO A 107 -3.33 -5.53 19.02
CA PRO A 107 -2.17 -6.11 18.34
C PRO A 107 -1.35 -5.13 17.50
N ASP A 108 -2.00 -4.13 16.88
CA ASP A 108 -1.32 -3.07 16.11
C ASP A 108 -0.47 -2.14 16.97
N ALA A 109 -0.63 -2.12 18.30
CA ALA A 109 0.17 -1.38 19.28
C ALA A 109 0.55 0.05 18.84
N GLY A 110 -0.44 0.79 18.33
CA GLY A 110 -0.23 2.07 17.65
C GLY A 110 -1.46 2.98 17.67
N LEU A 111 -1.29 4.21 17.19
CA LEU A 111 -2.39 5.15 16.98
C LEU A 111 -2.63 5.31 15.50
N TYR A 112 -3.87 5.11 15.06
CA TYR A 112 -4.23 5.22 13.65
C TYR A 112 -5.06 6.48 13.41
N PHE A 113 -4.67 7.23 12.39
CA PHE A 113 -5.38 8.38 11.87
C PHE A 113 -5.61 8.20 10.37
N GLN A 114 -6.78 8.58 9.88
CA GLN A 114 -7.06 8.65 8.44
C GLN A 114 -7.64 10.00 8.10
N VAL A 115 -7.25 10.54 6.95
CA VAL A 115 -7.92 11.68 6.32
C VAL A 115 -8.50 11.26 4.97
N GLN A 116 -9.73 11.69 4.69
CA GLN A 116 -10.31 11.62 3.35
C GLN A 116 -10.28 13.00 2.69
N TYR A 117 -9.68 13.08 1.51
CA TYR A 117 -9.40 14.32 0.79
C TYR A 117 -9.89 14.26 -0.66
N GLU A 118 -10.72 15.21 -1.07
CA GLU A 118 -11.21 15.34 -2.44
C GLU A 118 -10.20 16.08 -3.31
N ARG A 119 -9.72 15.40 -4.36
CA ARG A 119 -8.82 15.98 -5.36
C ARG A 119 -9.12 15.42 -6.74
N ALA A 120 -9.32 16.32 -7.70
CA ALA A 120 -9.56 15.96 -9.11
C ALA A 120 -10.69 14.93 -9.31
N GLY A 121 -11.77 15.02 -8.52
CA GLY A 121 -12.92 14.12 -8.60
C GLY A 121 -12.71 12.74 -7.96
N LEU A 122 -11.60 12.53 -7.25
CA LEU A 122 -11.32 11.33 -6.47
C LEU A 122 -11.25 11.65 -4.98
N THR A 123 -11.81 10.75 -4.17
CA THR A 123 -11.60 10.75 -2.71
C THR A 123 -10.34 9.96 -2.39
N TRP A 124 -9.29 10.66 -1.99
CA TRP A 124 -8.05 10.06 -1.50
C TRP A 124 -8.15 9.72 -0.03
N LYS A 125 -7.76 8.49 0.31
CA LYS A 125 -7.51 8.06 1.70
C LYS A 125 -6.03 8.25 2.00
N VAL A 126 -5.73 8.90 3.12
CA VAL A 126 -4.38 8.98 3.68
C VAL A 126 -4.39 8.33 5.04
N ASP A 127 -3.90 7.10 5.11
CA ASP A 127 -3.80 6.28 6.30
C ASP A 127 -2.45 6.52 6.99
N MET A 128 -2.50 6.83 8.28
CA MET A 128 -1.35 7.28 9.06
C MET A 128 -1.27 6.52 10.38
N TRP A 129 -0.29 5.64 10.51
CA TRP A 129 0.01 4.93 11.74
C TRP A 129 1.12 5.63 12.52
N VAL A 130 0.84 6.03 13.76
CA VAL A 130 1.84 6.56 14.69
C VAL A 130 2.29 5.44 15.60
N LEU A 131 3.56 5.07 15.47
CA LEU A 131 4.18 3.92 16.10
C LEU A 131 5.35 4.37 16.99
N GLY A 132 5.59 3.61 18.05
CA GLY A 132 6.78 3.79 18.89
C GLY A 132 8.05 3.36 18.14
N GLU A 133 9.21 3.94 18.47
CA GLU A 133 10.49 3.49 17.91
C GLU A 133 10.80 2.02 18.25
N GLN A 134 10.32 1.58 19.42
CA GLN A 134 10.39 0.20 19.93
C GLN A 134 9.10 -0.59 19.65
N HIS A 135 8.35 -0.23 18.61
CA HIS A 135 7.11 -0.93 18.25
C HIS A 135 7.36 -2.44 18.04
N PRO A 136 6.60 -3.34 18.69
CA PRO A 136 6.88 -4.79 18.69
C PRO A 136 6.39 -5.50 17.42
N GLY A 137 5.51 -4.88 16.64
CA GLY A 137 4.93 -5.45 15.43
C GLY A 137 5.74 -5.16 14.16
N PRO A 138 5.21 -5.57 12.99
CA PRO A 138 5.85 -5.30 11.71
C PRO A 138 5.86 -3.80 11.41
N ARG A 139 6.90 -3.37 10.68
CA ARG A 139 7.18 -1.98 10.34
C ARG A 139 7.23 -1.84 8.82
N GLY A 140 6.23 -1.21 8.21
CA GLY A 140 6.16 -0.99 6.77
C GLY A 140 7.37 -0.23 6.24
N CYS A 141 7.88 0.75 6.99
CA CYS A 141 9.06 1.53 6.60
C CYS A 141 10.32 0.65 6.44
N ASP A 142 10.45 -0.41 7.24
CA ASP A 142 11.57 -1.37 7.14
C ASP A 142 11.40 -2.38 5.99
N LEU A 143 10.18 -2.46 5.43
CA LEU A 143 9.83 -3.40 4.36
C LEU A 143 9.96 -2.78 2.96
N VAL A 144 9.85 -1.45 2.83
CA VAL A 144 9.89 -0.77 1.52
C VAL A 144 11.18 -1.08 0.75
N ALA A 145 12.35 -0.95 1.39
CA ALA A 145 13.62 -1.15 0.70
C ALA A 145 13.85 -2.62 0.28
N PRO A 146 13.63 -3.64 1.15
CA PRO A 146 13.66 -5.04 0.73
C PRO A 146 12.69 -5.36 -0.43
N LEU A 147 11.44 -4.88 -0.36
CA LEU A 147 10.48 -5.09 -1.45
C LEU A 147 10.93 -4.44 -2.76
N ARG A 148 11.44 -3.20 -2.71
CA ARG A 148 11.97 -2.54 -3.91
C ARG A 148 13.09 -3.36 -4.57
N ALA A 149 13.96 -3.98 -3.77
CA ALA A 149 15.06 -4.80 -4.26
C ALA A 149 14.58 -6.15 -4.84
N ALA A 150 13.56 -6.76 -4.25
CA ALA A 150 13.01 -8.05 -4.71
C ALA A 150 12.12 -7.93 -5.95
N LEU A 151 11.48 -6.77 -6.16
CA LEU A 151 10.53 -6.56 -7.25
C LEU A 151 11.23 -6.34 -8.61
N THR A 152 11.16 -7.34 -9.48
CA THR A 152 11.49 -7.25 -10.91
C THR A 152 10.36 -6.62 -11.73
N ASP A 153 10.65 -6.19 -12.96
CA ASP A 153 9.63 -5.71 -13.90
C ASP A 153 8.47 -6.70 -14.07
N GLU A 154 8.78 -7.99 -14.23
CA GLU A 154 7.76 -9.04 -14.38
C GLU A 154 6.90 -9.20 -13.12
N SER A 155 7.51 -9.17 -11.93
CA SER A 155 6.75 -9.26 -10.67
C SER A 155 5.87 -8.02 -10.46
N ARG A 156 6.32 -6.84 -10.86
CA ARG A 156 5.53 -5.59 -10.80
C ARG A 156 4.29 -5.68 -11.67
N ASP A 157 4.45 -6.22 -12.87
CA ASP A 157 3.35 -6.44 -13.81
C ASP A 157 2.28 -7.37 -13.23
N ARG A 158 2.71 -8.48 -12.61
CA ARG A 158 1.81 -9.42 -11.94
C ARG A 158 1.12 -8.79 -10.75
N VAL A 159 1.84 -8.05 -9.90
CA VAL A 159 1.25 -7.34 -8.76
C VAL A 159 0.20 -6.34 -9.22
N LEU A 160 0.51 -5.50 -10.21
CA LEU A 160 -0.45 -4.54 -10.76
C LEU A 160 -1.68 -5.25 -11.36
N ALA A 161 -1.49 -6.35 -12.10
CA ALA A 161 -2.59 -7.12 -12.66
C ALA A 161 -3.52 -7.67 -11.58
N VAL A 162 -2.98 -8.21 -10.47
CA VAL A 162 -3.78 -8.70 -9.34
C VAL A 162 -4.56 -7.56 -8.67
N LYS A 163 -3.87 -6.46 -8.32
CA LYS A 163 -4.45 -5.33 -7.61
C LYS A 163 -5.55 -4.63 -8.41
N GLU A 164 -5.30 -4.35 -9.69
CA GLU A 164 -6.27 -3.71 -10.58
C GLU A 164 -7.51 -4.57 -10.80
N ALA A 165 -7.31 -5.89 -10.98
CA ALA A 165 -8.43 -6.83 -11.11
C ALA A 165 -9.27 -6.90 -9.83
N ALA A 166 -8.65 -6.84 -8.66
CA ALA A 166 -9.35 -6.82 -7.39
C ALA A 166 -10.10 -5.50 -7.17
N TYR A 167 -9.45 -4.37 -7.43
CA TYR A 167 -10.04 -3.04 -7.33
C TYR A 167 -11.27 -2.88 -8.24
N ALA A 168 -11.18 -3.34 -9.50
CA ALA A 168 -12.30 -3.35 -10.44
C ALA A 168 -13.51 -4.19 -9.96
N ARG A 169 -13.28 -5.13 -9.03
CA ARG A 169 -14.31 -5.98 -8.40
C ARG A 169 -14.79 -5.46 -7.05
N GLY A 170 -14.21 -4.37 -6.54
CA GLY A 170 -14.48 -3.87 -5.19
C GLY A 170 -13.99 -4.81 -4.08
N ALA A 171 -13.03 -5.68 -4.35
CA ALA A 171 -12.47 -6.59 -3.37
C ALA A 171 -11.37 -5.89 -2.55
N ALA A 172 -11.51 -5.89 -1.22
CA ALA A 172 -10.49 -5.36 -0.32
C ALA A 172 -9.29 -6.33 -0.27
N LEU A 173 -8.09 -5.82 -0.56
CA LEU A 173 -6.85 -6.58 -0.53
C LEU A 173 -5.85 -5.97 0.45
N GLY A 174 -5.24 -6.81 1.29
CA GLY A 174 -4.01 -6.43 1.99
C GLY A 174 -2.84 -6.49 1.02
N GLY A 175 -2.26 -5.34 0.65
CA GLY A 175 -1.17 -5.26 -0.33
C GLY A 175 0.01 -6.19 -0.03
N ILE A 176 0.33 -6.37 1.26
CA ILE A 176 1.37 -7.29 1.74
C ILE A 176 1.16 -8.74 1.25
N TRP A 177 -0.08 -9.20 1.22
CA TRP A 177 -0.43 -10.55 0.78
C TRP A 177 -0.27 -10.69 -0.72
N VAL A 178 -0.56 -9.64 -1.50
CA VAL A 178 -0.32 -9.64 -2.95
C VAL A 178 1.18 -9.73 -3.23
N TYR A 179 2.00 -8.94 -2.54
CA TYR A 179 3.46 -8.96 -2.73
C TYR A 179 4.02 -10.35 -2.40
N ARG A 180 3.59 -10.93 -1.28
CA ARG A 180 3.99 -12.28 -0.88
C ARG A 180 3.56 -13.35 -1.89
N ALA A 181 2.30 -13.31 -2.32
CA ALA A 181 1.77 -14.26 -3.30
C ALA A 181 2.57 -14.26 -4.61
N VAL A 182 2.91 -13.07 -5.12
CA VAL A 182 3.65 -12.93 -6.38
C VAL A 182 5.12 -13.33 -6.21
N LEU A 183 5.77 -12.88 -5.13
CA LEU A 183 7.21 -13.09 -4.94
C LEU A 183 7.57 -14.50 -4.44
N GLU A 184 6.79 -15.08 -3.53
CA GLU A 184 7.05 -16.42 -2.98
C GLU A 184 6.33 -17.53 -3.73
N ALA A 185 5.03 -17.33 -4.01
CA ALA A 185 4.18 -18.38 -4.59
C ALA A 185 4.06 -18.30 -6.11
N GLY A 186 4.68 -17.31 -6.75
CA GLY A 186 4.68 -17.14 -8.20
C GLY A 186 3.30 -16.83 -8.79
N VAL A 187 2.37 -16.31 -7.97
CA VAL A 187 1.02 -15.95 -8.42
C VAL A 187 1.10 -14.95 -9.59
N CYS A 188 0.35 -15.25 -10.65
CA CYS A 188 0.40 -14.47 -11.89
C CYS A 188 -0.86 -13.62 -12.15
N ASP A 189 -1.98 -13.95 -11.51
CA ASP A 189 -3.27 -13.31 -11.78
C ASP A 189 -4.19 -13.33 -10.54
N TYR A 190 -5.31 -12.61 -10.63
CA TYR A 190 -6.26 -12.46 -9.54
C TYR A 190 -6.96 -13.78 -9.14
N ALA A 191 -7.18 -14.71 -10.07
CA ALA A 191 -7.81 -15.99 -9.74
C ALA A 191 -6.88 -16.84 -8.88
N GLN A 192 -5.61 -16.95 -9.29
CA GLN A 192 -4.56 -17.60 -8.51
C GLN A 192 -4.36 -16.92 -7.15
N PHE A 193 -4.39 -15.59 -7.10
CA PHE A 193 -4.30 -14.86 -5.84
C PHE A 193 -5.44 -15.21 -4.89
N ARG A 194 -6.69 -15.26 -5.37
CA ARG A 194 -7.85 -15.61 -4.55
C ARG A 194 -7.72 -17.01 -3.97
N ASP A 195 -7.26 -17.96 -4.78
CA ASP A 195 -7.10 -19.34 -4.34
C ASP A 195 -5.95 -19.45 -3.31
N TRP A 196 -4.85 -18.73 -3.54
CA TRP A 196 -3.72 -18.70 -2.60
C TRP A 196 -4.06 -18.00 -1.26
N VAL A 197 -4.76 -16.87 -1.30
CA VAL A 197 -5.03 -16.07 -0.10
C VAL A 197 -6.07 -16.70 0.83
N ALA A 198 -6.87 -17.65 0.32
CA ALA A 198 -7.89 -18.35 1.09
C ALA A 198 -7.31 -19.14 2.28
N ASP A 199 -6.07 -19.62 2.15
CA ASP A 199 -5.37 -20.39 3.18
C ASP A 199 -4.46 -19.51 4.08
N MET A 200 -4.43 -18.18 3.85
CA MET A 200 -3.52 -17.27 4.54
C MET A 200 -4.20 -16.59 5.74
N PRO A 201 -3.48 -16.37 6.87
CA PRO A 201 -4.03 -15.71 8.06
C PRO A 201 -4.12 -14.19 7.86
N THR A 202 -4.98 -13.75 6.93
CA THR A 202 -5.08 -12.34 6.51
C THR A 202 -5.63 -11.39 7.58
N GLY A 203 -6.21 -11.93 8.66
CA GLY A 203 -6.66 -11.16 9.82
C GLY A 203 -5.58 -10.90 10.88
N GLU A 204 -4.37 -11.40 10.67
CA GLU A 204 -3.24 -11.27 11.61
C GLU A 204 -2.12 -10.40 11.04
N LEU A 205 -1.35 -9.79 11.94
CA LEU A 205 -0.11 -9.10 11.57
C LEU A 205 0.91 -10.10 11.05
N THR A 206 1.63 -9.73 9.98
CA THR A 206 2.65 -10.57 9.38
C THR A 206 4.02 -9.92 9.42
N PHE A 207 5.03 -10.68 9.84
CA PHE A 207 6.45 -10.30 9.81
C PHE A 207 7.14 -10.75 8.51
N TRP A 208 6.36 -11.17 7.51
CA TRP A 208 6.89 -11.60 6.24
C TRP A 208 7.78 -10.52 5.60
N ARG A 209 8.89 -10.96 5.00
CA ARG A 209 9.83 -10.15 4.22
C ARG A 209 10.23 -10.95 2.98
N PRO A 210 10.43 -10.29 1.84
CA PRO A 210 10.89 -10.92 0.61
C PRO A 210 12.37 -11.33 0.67
#